data_AF-A0A7X8HUC1-F1
#
_entry.id   AF-A0A7X8HUC1-F1
#
_cell.length_a   1.000
_cell.length_b   1.000
_cell.length_c   1.000
_cell.angle_alpha   90.00
_cell.angle_beta   90.00
_cell.angle_gamma   90.00
#
_symmetry.space_group_name_H-M   'P 1'
#
loop_
_entity.id
_entity.type
_entity.pdbx_description
1 polymer ?
#
loop_
_entity_poly.entity_id
_entity_poly.type
_entity_poly.pdbx_seq_one_letter_code
_entity_poly.pdbx_strand_id
1 'polypeptide(L)'
;MGLSKIFERTNLVKINIEKVILMTLLVIVLATASGGVLYAGPGNSGRINIHPGTVQFRVEEPVSEVPANHMLVIHRNKKDVQGNVYYTVVDNSKSPIDLARYIVAKTPYYSDYQPLDSPVLFLAKEDDRATIELKLRLDSLFWRLVPDGKYDLHLVSDKGKSVNIKIWVNKVSFMVVTPDNINIVADNGPGTYYSQETASVYINSANNKWLLDIRATPLFYQGDNNEALVIEPGNIYISTDRLKNYRSLADVYRISGERYGNVANLNFYIKVDVGTEHFAGDYKGQIILTVSGQ
;
A
#
# COMPACT_ATOMS: atom_id res chain seq x y z
N MET A 1 -68.40 -13.58 -18.90
CA MET A 1 -66.95 -13.65 -18.57
C MET A 1 -66.27 -12.42 -19.16
N GLY A 2 -65.98 -11.37 -18.39
CA GLY A 2 -65.39 -10.14 -18.97
C GLY A 2 -64.94 -9.07 -17.97
N LEU A 3 -65.44 -9.09 -16.73
CA LEU A 3 -65.09 -8.08 -15.72
C LEU A 3 -63.88 -8.46 -14.84
N SER A 4 -63.57 -9.76 -14.64
CA SER A 4 -62.44 -10.16 -13.77
C SER A 4 -61.07 -9.86 -14.39
N LYS A 5 -60.93 -9.99 -15.72
CA LYS A 5 -59.67 -9.69 -16.44
C LYS A 5 -59.31 -8.21 -16.46
N ILE A 6 -60.30 -7.31 -16.32
CA ILE A 6 -60.06 -5.87 -16.26
C ILE A 6 -59.52 -5.51 -14.88
N PHE A 7 -60.13 -6.01 -13.80
CA PHE A 7 -59.67 -5.76 -12.43
C PHE A 7 -58.26 -6.31 -12.14
N GLU A 8 -57.92 -7.49 -12.67
CA GLU A 8 -56.55 -8.03 -12.57
C GLU A 8 -55.53 -7.15 -13.32
N ARG A 9 -55.87 -6.65 -14.51
CA ARG A 9 -54.99 -5.74 -15.27
C ARG A 9 -54.78 -4.41 -14.53
N THR A 10 -55.82 -3.83 -13.93
CA THR A 10 -55.68 -2.55 -13.22
C THR A 10 -54.82 -2.69 -11.96
N ASN A 11 -54.97 -3.79 -11.22
CA ASN A 11 -54.15 -4.06 -10.04
C ASN A 11 -52.70 -4.38 -10.40
N LEU A 12 -52.45 -5.15 -11.47
CA LEU A 12 -51.08 -5.42 -11.97
C LEU A 12 -50.39 -4.15 -12.46
N VAL A 13 -51.10 -3.26 -13.15
CA VAL A 13 -50.56 -1.97 -13.61
C VAL A 13 -50.25 -1.05 -12.42
N LYS A 14 -51.11 -1.01 -11.40
CA LYS A 14 -50.92 -0.18 -10.20
C LYS A 14 -49.72 -0.64 -9.37
N ILE A 15 -49.56 -1.95 -9.17
CA ILE A 15 -48.41 -2.55 -8.48
C ILE A 15 -47.10 -2.29 -9.25
N ASN A 16 -47.14 -2.32 -10.59
CA ASN A 16 -45.96 -2.01 -11.40
C ASN A 16 -45.58 -0.52 -11.30
N ILE A 17 -46.57 0.38 -11.29
CA ILE A 17 -46.31 1.82 -11.14
C ILE A 17 -45.74 2.13 -9.75
N GLU A 18 -46.28 1.55 -8.68
CA GLU A 18 -45.75 1.73 -7.32
C GLU A 18 -44.31 1.20 -7.17
N LYS A 19 -44.00 0.04 -7.78
CA LYS A 19 -42.63 -0.50 -7.81
C LYS A 19 -41.67 0.39 -8.61
N VAL A 20 -42.12 0.96 -9.74
CA VAL A 20 -41.33 1.89 -10.54
C VAL A 20 -41.07 3.18 -9.77
N ILE A 21 -42.08 3.73 -9.08
CA ILE A 21 -41.92 4.92 -8.23
C ILE A 21 -40.95 4.64 -7.08
N LEU A 22 -41.08 3.49 -6.42
CA LEU A 22 -40.20 3.10 -5.31
C LEU A 22 -38.76 2.87 -5.78
N MET A 23 -38.55 2.22 -6.93
CA MET A 23 -37.22 2.08 -7.52
C MET A 23 -36.64 3.43 -7.95
N THR A 24 -37.45 4.34 -8.49
CA THR A 24 -36.99 5.68 -8.88
C THR A 24 -36.59 6.51 -7.66
N LEU A 25 -37.39 6.46 -6.59
CA LEU A 25 -37.05 7.07 -5.30
C LEU A 25 -35.80 6.45 -4.67
N LEU A 26 -35.64 5.12 -4.73
CA LEU A 26 -34.46 4.43 -4.23
C LEU A 26 -33.20 4.81 -5.03
N VAL A 27 -33.30 4.94 -6.35
CA VAL A 27 -32.20 5.42 -7.21
C VAL A 27 -31.86 6.88 -6.93
N ILE A 28 -32.86 7.75 -6.69
CA ILE A 28 -32.62 9.14 -6.29
C ILE A 28 -31.96 9.19 -4.91
N VAL A 29 -32.44 8.42 -3.93
CA VAL A 29 -31.86 8.34 -2.58
C VAL A 29 -30.44 7.79 -2.64
N LEU A 30 -30.18 6.72 -3.41
CA LEU A 30 -28.84 6.17 -3.62
C LEU A 30 -27.93 7.17 -4.34
N ALA A 31 -28.41 7.91 -5.34
CA ALA A 31 -27.64 8.96 -6.02
C ALA A 31 -27.33 10.14 -5.08
N THR A 32 -28.23 10.49 -4.15
CA THR A 32 -27.99 11.53 -3.14
C THR A 32 -27.19 11.04 -1.92
N ALA A 33 -27.21 9.73 -1.62
CA ALA A 33 -26.50 9.13 -0.49
C ALA A 33 -25.08 8.68 -0.85
N SER A 34 -24.81 8.38 -2.13
CA SER A 34 -23.46 8.08 -2.65
C SER A 34 -22.80 9.24 -3.40
N GLY A 35 -23.52 10.37 -3.54
CA GLY A 35 -23.08 11.57 -4.25
C GLY A 35 -22.79 12.78 -3.35
N GLY A 36 -22.67 12.58 -2.04
CA GLY A 36 -22.19 13.59 -1.10
C GLY A 36 -20.69 13.84 -1.22
N VAL A 37 -20.12 13.82 -2.43
CA VAL A 37 -18.90 14.58 -2.69
C VAL A 37 -19.35 16.03 -2.53
N LEU A 38 -19.13 16.60 -1.35
CA LEU A 38 -19.11 18.04 -1.20
C LEU A 38 -18.04 18.53 -2.19
N TYR A 39 -18.46 18.82 -3.42
CA TYR A 39 -17.72 19.65 -4.32
C TYR A 39 -17.67 21.01 -3.63
N ALA A 40 -16.66 21.14 -2.79
CA ALA A 40 -16.10 22.41 -2.40
C ALA A 40 -15.78 23.14 -3.70
N GLY A 41 -16.73 23.98 -4.16
CA GLY A 41 -16.43 24.98 -5.18
C GLY A 41 -15.23 25.79 -4.70
N PRO A 42 -14.35 26.26 -5.61
CA PRO A 42 -13.08 26.86 -5.23
C PRO A 42 -13.32 27.97 -4.20
N GLY A 43 -12.91 27.70 -2.96
CA GLY A 43 -12.99 28.66 -1.86
C GLY A 43 -12.24 29.94 -2.24
N ASN A 44 -12.72 31.07 -1.72
CA ASN A 44 -12.24 32.39 -2.09
C ASN A 44 -10.75 32.56 -1.71
N SER A 45 -9.85 32.28 -2.66
CA SER A 45 -8.44 31.94 -2.46
C SER A 45 -7.56 33.04 -1.87
N GLY A 46 -8.09 34.24 -1.66
CA GLY A 46 -7.39 35.35 -0.99
C GLY A 46 -7.59 35.40 0.52
N ARG A 47 -8.51 34.62 1.08
CA ARG A 47 -8.88 34.69 2.51
C ARG A 47 -8.18 33.64 3.38
N ILE A 48 -7.92 32.45 2.84
CA ILE A 48 -7.06 31.43 3.45
C ILE A 48 -5.89 31.17 2.50
N ASN A 49 -4.68 31.42 2.97
CA ASN A 49 -3.44 31.13 2.25
C ASN A 49 -2.81 29.83 2.75
N ILE A 50 -2.06 29.19 1.87
CA ILE A 50 -1.33 27.96 2.14
C ILE A 50 0.03 28.00 1.42
N HIS A 51 1.10 27.67 2.15
CA HIS A 51 2.48 27.74 1.66
C HIS A 51 3.31 26.52 2.09
N PRO A 52 4.21 25.99 1.24
CA PRO A 52 4.43 26.35 -0.17
C PRO A 52 3.26 25.88 -1.07
N GLY A 53 2.93 26.67 -2.09
CA GLY A 53 1.74 26.45 -2.94
C GLY A 53 1.84 25.28 -3.92
N THR A 54 2.94 24.52 -3.94
CA THR A 54 3.06 23.27 -4.70
C THR A 54 3.90 22.28 -3.91
N VAL A 55 3.41 21.04 -3.85
CA VAL A 55 4.04 19.91 -3.15
C VAL A 55 4.51 18.91 -4.19
N GLN A 56 5.72 18.36 -4.03
CA GLN A 56 6.31 17.44 -5.02
C GLN A 56 6.88 16.20 -4.35
N PHE A 57 6.35 15.03 -4.67
CA PHE A 57 6.88 13.75 -4.24
C PHE A 57 7.61 13.05 -5.40
N ARG A 58 8.76 12.45 -5.09
CA ARG A 58 9.53 11.61 -6.02
C ARG A 58 9.73 10.25 -5.37
N VAL A 59 9.35 9.19 -6.09
CA VAL A 59 9.39 7.79 -5.64
C VAL A 59 10.17 7.00 -6.67
N GLU A 60 11.38 6.58 -6.32
CA GLU A 60 12.30 5.92 -7.27
C GLU A 60 12.66 4.50 -6.86
N GLU A 61 12.85 4.28 -5.55
CA GLU A 61 13.26 2.99 -5.01
C GLU A 61 12.38 2.60 -3.84
N PRO A 62 12.10 1.29 -3.65
CA PRO A 62 11.44 0.81 -2.45
C PRO A 62 12.27 1.17 -1.21
N VAL A 63 11.77 2.13 -0.43
CA VAL A 63 12.31 2.51 0.87
C VAL A 63 11.49 1.85 1.97
N SER A 64 12.16 1.37 3.02
CA SER A 64 11.52 0.80 4.22
C SER A 64 10.69 1.85 4.97
N GLU A 65 11.11 3.11 4.93
CA GLU A 65 10.35 4.25 5.46
C GLU A 65 10.52 5.48 4.55
N VAL A 66 9.42 6.18 4.29
CA VAL A 66 9.44 7.47 3.59
C VAL A 66 9.50 8.59 4.62
N PRO A 67 10.58 9.40 4.65
CA PRO A 67 10.60 10.60 5.46
C PRO A 67 9.56 11.60 4.93
N ALA A 68 8.72 12.09 5.84
CA ALA A 68 7.81 13.20 5.58
C ALA A 68 8.65 14.45 5.28
N ASN A 69 8.39 15.11 4.15
CA ASN A 69 9.29 16.16 3.67
C ASN A 69 8.58 17.45 3.26
N HIS A 70 7.27 17.58 3.50
CA HIS A 70 6.53 18.79 3.15
C HIS A 70 5.80 19.38 4.35
N MET A 71 6.20 20.59 4.72
CA MET A 71 5.52 21.38 5.74
C MET A 71 4.67 22.45 5.04
N LEU A 72 3.36 22.32 5.15
CA LEU A 72 2.42 23.34 4.73
C LEU A 72 2.06 24.25 5.90
N VAL A 73 2.02 25.54 5.64
CA VAL A 73 1.62 26.55 6.61
C VAL A 73 0.35 27.21 6.10
N ILE A 74 -0.72 27.15 6.90
CA ILE A 74 -2.06 27.61 6.53
C ILE A 74 -2.44 28.79 7.39
N HIS A 75 -2.77 29.90 6.76
CA HIS A 75 -3.04 31.17 7.41
C HIS A 75 -4.41 31.70 7.02
N ARG A 76 -5.17 32.18 8.02
CA ARG A 76 -6.38 32.97 7.81
C ARG A 76 -6.00 34.44 7.66
N ASN A 77 -6.13 34.98 6.45
CA ASN A 77 -5.81 36.38 6.16
C ASN A 77 -6.91 37.36 6.55
N LYS A 78 -8.16 36.90 6.60
CA LYS A 78 -9.32 37.73 6.90
C LYS A 78 -10.21 37.05 7.95
N LYS A 79 -10.62 37.82 8.96
CA LYS A 79 -11.49 37.38 10.06
C LYS A 79 -12.92 37.03 9.62
N ASP A 80 -13.28 37.29 8.36
CA ASP A 80 -14.59 36.95 7.79
C ASP A 80 -14.71 35.48 7.37
N VAL A 81 -13.61 34.72 7.33
CA VAL A 81 -13.67 33.27 7.16
C VAL A 81 -14.10 32.62 8.48
N GLN A 82 -15.39 32.33 8.57
CA GLN A 82 -15.97 31.68 9.73
C GLN A 82 -15.87 30.14 9.63
N GLY A 83 -15.63 29.53 10.78
CA GLY A 83 -15.64 28.07 10.94
C GLY A 83 -14.33 27.39 10.57
N ASN A 84 -14.35 26.07 10.69
CA ASN A 84 -13.23 25.18 10.38
C ASN A 84 -12.91 25.18 8.88
N VAL A 85 -11.64 24.95 8.52
CA VAL A 85 -11.18 24.78 7.14
C VAL A 85 -10.73 23.35 6.96
N TYR A 86 -11.32 22.68 5.98
CA TYR A 86 -11.01 21.30 5.65
C TYR A 86 -10.31 21.23 4.30
N TYR A 87 -9.44 20.23 4.15
CA TYR A 87 -8.83 19.90 2.88
C TYR A 87 -8.97 18.42 2.58
N THR A 88 -9.11 18.10 1.29
CA THR A 88 -9.13 16.74 0.76
C THR A 88 -8.27 16.73 -0.50
N VAL A 89 -7.72 15.57 -0.85
CA VAL A 89 -7.02 15.38 -2.12
C VAL A 89 -8.01 14.86 -3.15
N VAL A 90 -8.01 15.49 -4.31
CA VAL A 90 -8.73 15.05 -5.49
C VAL A 90 -7.70 14.54 -6.49
N ASP A 91 -7.77 13.24 -6.78
CA ASP A 91 -6.98 12.60 -7.81
C ASP A 91 -7.70 12.76 -9.16
N ASN A 92 -7.20 13.69 -9.99
CA ASN A 92 -7.68 13.88 -11.36
C ASN A 92 -6.87 13.05 -12.37
N SER A 93 -5.94 12.22 -11.91
CA SER A 93 -5.17 11.36 -12.81
C SER A 93 -6.08 10.27 -13.40
N LYS A 94 -5.82 9.88 -14.65
CA LYS A 94 -6.49 8.72 -15.29
C LYS A 94 -5.94 7.38 -14.77
N SER A 95 -5.41 7.35 -13.55
CA SER A 95 -4.83 6.18 -12.93
C SER A 95 -5.92 5.16 -12.60
N PRO A 96 -5.66 3.84 -12.73
CA PRO A 96 -6.59 2.82 -12.24
C PRO A 96 -6.71 2.80 -10.72
N ILE A 97 -5.84 3.53 -10.00
CA ILE A 97 -5.78 3.57 -8.54
C ILE A 97 -5.83 5.03 -8.10
N ASP A 98 -6.77 5.31 -7.20
CA ASP A 98 -6.88 6.57 -6.50
C ASP A 98 -5.70 6.77 -5.54
N LEU A 99 -4.85 7.72 -5.88
CA LEU A 99 -3.64 8.08 -5.14
C LEU A 99 -3.91 8.94 -3.90
N ALA A 100 -5.13 9.50 -3.73
CA ALA A 100 -5.47 10.32 -2.57
C ALA A 100 -5.26 9.57 -1.25
N ARG A 101 -5.55 8.26 -1.21
CA ARG A 101 -5.38 7.39 -0.04
C ARG A 101 -3.93 7.27 0.46
N TYR A 102 -2.96 7.57 -0.40
CA TYR A 102 -1.54 7.50 -0.09
C TYR A 102 -0.98 8.85 0.36
N ILE A 103 -1.70 9.95 0.15
CA ILE A 103 -1.34 11.24 0.72
C ILE A 103 -1.94 11.34 2.11
N VAL A 104 -1.08 11.55 3.10
CA VAL A 104 -1.48 11.66 4.51
C VAL A 104 -1.02 13.00 5.08
N ALA A 105 -1.83 13.54 5.99
CA ALA A 105 -1.54 14.79 6.69
C ALA A 105 -1.51 14.57 8.20
N LYS A 106 -0.50 15.11 8.87
CA LYS A 106 -0.51 15.31 10.32
C LYS A 106 -0.83 16.76 10.61
N THR A 107 -1.90 16.97 11.36
CA THR A 107 -2.39 18.31 11.74
C THR A 107 -2.32 18.46 13.26
N PRO A 108 -2.35 19.69 13.81
CA PRO A 108 -2.36 19.91 15.26
C PRO A 108 -3.58 19.30 15.97
N TYR A 109 -4.60 18.88 15.22
CA TYR A 109 -5.90 18.46 15.73
C TYR A 109 -6.08 16.94 15.78
N TYR A 110 -5.14 16.18 15.22
CA TYR A 110 -5.15 14.72 15.24
C TYR A 110 -3.83 14.19 15.84
N SER A 111 -3.91 13.09 16.59
CA SER A 111 -2.74 12.46 17.20
C SER A 111 -1.82 11.78 16.18
N ASP A 112 -2.37 11.40 15.02
CA ASP A 112 -1.67 10.67 13.97
C ASP A 112 -2.04 11.17 12.57
N TYR A 113 -1.29 10.71 11.57
CA TYR A 113 -1.48 10.97 10.16
C TYR A 113 -2.85 10.50 9.66
N GLN A 114 -3.58 11.40 8.99
CA GLN A 114 -4.88 11.14 8.39
C GLN A 114 -4.75 11.04 6.87
N PRO A 115 -5.28 9.99 6.23
CA PRO A 115 -5.45 9.94 4.77
C PRO A 115 -6.28 11.13 4.26
N LEU A 116 -5.94 11.63 3.08
CA LEU A 116 -6.62 12.75 2.44
C LEU A 116 -7.57 12.31 1.31
N ASP A 117 -7.99 11.05 1.30
CA ASP A 117 -9.11 10.54 0.50
C ASP A 117 -10.48 10.95 1.09
N SER A 118 -10.48 11.72 2.17
CA SER A 118 -11.65 12.37 2.77
C SER A 118 -11.26 13.74 3.37
N PRO A 119 -12.23 14.64 3.63
CA PRO A 119 -11.94 15.94 4.22
C PRO A 119 -11.31 15.85 5.61
N VAL A 120 -10.14 16.47 5.79
CA VAL A 120 -9.38 16.54 7.04
C VAL A 120 -9.29 17.98 7.54
N LEU A 121 -9.45 18.17 8.85
CA LEU A 121 -9.36 19.49 9.50
C LEU A 121 -7.92 20.02 9.47
N PHE A 122 -7.73 21.12 8.76
CA PHE A 122 -6.42 21.76 8.57
C PHE A 122 -6.31 23.09 9.34
N LEU A 123 -7.42 23.76 9.61
CA LEU A 123 -7.45 24.95 10.47
C LEU A 123 -8.76 25.01 11.26
N ALA A 124 -8.67 25.02 12.59
CA ALA A 124 -9.84 25.16 13.44
C ALA A 124 -10.42 26.57 13.37
N LYS A 125 -11.71 26.71 13.70
CA LYS A 125 -12.42 27.99 13.67
C LYS A 125 -11.76 29.09 14.54
N GLU A 126 -11.16 28.72 15.66
CA GLU A 126 -10.55 29.68 16.59
C GLU A 126 -9.08 30.01 16.26
N ASP A 127 -8.47 29.27 15.33
CA ASP A 127 -7.06 29.43 14.99
C ASP A 127 -6.88 30.29 13.75
N ASP A 128 -5.91 31.19 13.79
CA ASP A 128 -5.51 32.02 12.65
C ASP A 128 -4.41 31.38 11.80
N ARG A 129 -3.72 30.38 12.35
CA ARG A 129 -2.60 29.68 11.70
C ARG A 129 -2.50 28.23 12.17
N ALA A 130 -2.14 27.34 11.24
CA ALA A 130 -1.73 25.98 11.52
C ALA A 130 -0.55 25.55 10.65
N THR A 131 0.21 24.58 11.12
CA THR A 131 1.28 23.92 10.37
C THR A 131 0.89 22.46 10.16
N ILE A 132 0.90 22.02 8.91
CA ILE A 132 0.49 20.70 8.47
C ILE A 132 1.70 19.99 7.88
N GLU A 133 1.95 18.78 8.34
CA GLU A 133 2.97 17.92 7.76
C GLU A 133 2.31 16.99 6.74
N LEU A 134 2.75 17.06 5.49
CA LEU A 134 2.29 16.18 4.42
C LEU A 134 3.34 15.12 4.11
N LYS A 135 2.85 13.89 3.94
CA LYS A 135 3.65 12.72 3.58
C LYS A 135 2.95 11.88 2.52
N LEU A 136 3.75 11.20 1.71
CA LEU A 136 3.31 10.09 0.88
C LEU A 136 3.56 8.77 1.65
N ARG A 137 2.49 8.07 2.03
CA ARG A 137 2.54 6.75 2.67
C ARG A 137 2.77 5.70 1.59
N LEU A 138 3.88 4.97 1.69
CA LEU A 138 4.22 3.87 0.78
C LEU A 138 4.13 2.55 1.54
N ASP A 139 3.18 1.72 1.18
CA ASP A 139 3.01 0.35 1.69
C ASP A 139 3.22 -0.67 0.57
N SER A 140 3.13 -1.97 0.89
CA SER A 140 3.28 -3.04 -0.09
C SER A 140 2.26 -2.97 -1.23
N LEU A 141 1.05 -2.44 -0.98
CA LEU A 141 0.03 -2.24 -1.99
C LEU A 141 0.39 -1.10 -2.95
N PHE A 142 0.95 0.01 -2.45
CA PHE A 142 1.48 1.07 -3.30
C PHE A 142 2.51 0.52 -4.27
N TRP A 143 3.48 -0.24 -3.77
CA TRP A 143 4.54 -0.84 -4.59
C TRP A 143 3.97 -1.77 -5.63
N ARG A 144 2.99 -2.61 -5.27
CA ARG A 144 2.38 -3.57 -6.19
C ARG A 144 1.46 -2.95 -7.24
N LEU A 145 0.66 -1.96 -6.85
CA LEU A 145 -0.49 -1.53 -7.65
C LEU A 145 -0.21 -0.24 -8.43
N VAL A 146 0.46 0.76 -7.84
CA VAL A 146 0.63 2.08 -8.47
C VAL A 146 1.60 1.98 -9.65
N PRO A 147 1.23 2.33 -10.89
CA PRO A 147 2.16 2.28 -12.02
C PRO A 147 3.28 3.32 -11.92
N ASP A 148 4.29 3.16 -12.79
CA ASP A 148 5.21 4.25 -13.08
C ASP A 148 4.49 5.38 -13.82
N GLY A 149 4.84 6.62 -13.50
CA GLY A 149 4.19 7.76 -14.11
C GLY A 149 4.37 9.07 -13.37
N LYS A 150 3.76 10.09 -13.96
CA LYS A 150 3.64 11.42 -13.37
C LYS A 150 2.17 11.67 -13.10
N TYR A 151 1.86 11.93 -11.85
CA TYR A 151 0.50 12.16 -11.37
C TYR A 151 0.35 13.59 -10.90
N ASP A 152 -0.76 14.21 -11.28
CA ASP A 152 -1.15 15.56 -10.89
C ASP A 152 -2.44 15.47 -10.09
N LEU A 153 -2.35 15.80 -8.80
CA LEU A 153 -3.43 15.78 -7.85
C LEU A 153 -3.63 17.18 -7.29
N HIS A 154 -4.82 17.44 -6.77
CA HIS A 154 -5.13 18.73 -6.14
C HIS A 154 -5.54 18.53 -4.70
N LEU A 155 -4.83 19.18 -3.79
CA LEU A 155 -5.31 19.41 -2.44
C LEU A 155 -6.31 20.57 -2.51
N VAL A 156 -7.59 20.29 -2.31
CA VAL A 156 -8.69 21.25 -2.42
C VAL A 156 -9.27 21.53 -1.05
N SER A 157 -9.76 22.76 -0.86
CA SER A 157 -10.42 23.17 0.38
C SER A 157 -11.82 23.68 0.12
N ASP A 158 -12.68 23.49 1.12
CA ASP A 158 -14.00 24.11 1.22
C ASP A 158 -13.95 25.64 1.26
N LYS A 159 -12.86 26.23 1.76
CA LYS A 159 -12.76 27.68 2.02
C LYS A 159 -11.45 28.31 1.58
N GLY A 160 -10.42 27.51 1.32
CA GLY A 160 -9.08 27.97 1.00
C GLY A 160 -8.63 27.71 -0.43
N LYS A 161 -7.41 28.18 -0.72
CA LYS A 161 -6.76 28.01 -2.02
C LYS A 161 -6.36 26.55 -2.23
N SER A 162 -6.56 26.04 -3.45
CA SER A 162 -6.05 24.72 -3.83
C SER A 162 -4.52 24.72 -4.00
N VAL A 163 -3.89 23.61 -3.62
CA VAL A 163 -2.47 23.34 -3.79
C VAL A 163 -2.31 22.17 -4.76
N ASN A 164 -1.43 22.33 -5.74
CA ASN A 164 -1.09 21.23 -6.63
C ASN A 164 -0.12 20.27 -5.93
N ILE A 165 -0.41 18.98 -6.02
CA ILE A 165 0.44 17.89 -5.57
C ILE A 165 0.90 17.15 -6.82
N LYS A 166 2.22 17.12 -7.03
CA LYS A 166 2.82 16.35 -8.12
C LYS A 166 3.51 15.12 -7.54
N ILE A 167 3.23 13.95 -8.08
CA ILE A 167 3.90 12.70 -7.71
C ILE A 167 4.59 12.15 -8.94
N TRP A 168 5.89 11.89 -8.83
CA TRP A 168 6.63 11.16 -9.85
C TRP A 168 7.02 9.80 -9.29
N VAL A 169 6.47 8.75 -9.91
CA VAL A 169 6.78 7.35 -9.64
C VAL A 169 7.64 6.81 -10.77
N ASN A 170 8.81 6.28 -10.43
CA ASN A 170 9.77 5.70 -11.36
C ASN A 170 10.42 4.46 -10.72
N LYS A 171 9.69 3.34 -10.68
CA LYS A 171 10.13 2.08 -10.06
C LYS A 171 11.07 1.36 -11.03
N VAL A 172 12.37 1.55 -10.87
CA VAL A 172 13.37 0.87 -11.72
C VAL A 172 13.22 -0.65 -11.62
N SER A 173 13.16 -1.15 -10.38
CA SER A 173 12.86 -2.54 -10.03
C SER A 173 12.30 -2.56 -8.62
N PHE A 174 11.25 -3.35 -8.36
CA PHE A 174 10.80 -3.62 -7.00
C PHE A 174 10.47 -5.10 -6.81
N MET A 175 10.51 -5.49 -5.53
CA MET A 175 10.23 -6.84 -5.09
C MET A 175 9.32 -6.80 -3.87
N VAL A 176 8.34 -7.69 -3.83
CA VAL A 176 7.46 -7.93 -2.68
C VAL A 176 7.57 -9.39 -2.29
N VAL A 177 7.76 -9.65 -0.99
CA VAL A 177 7.94 -10.99 -0.42
C VAL A 177 6.81 -11.26 0.57
N THR A 178 6.20 -12.44 0.51
CA THR A 178 5.11 -12.83 1.43
C THR A 178 5.08 -14.35 1.64
N PRO A 179 5.05 -14.87 2.89
CA PRO A 179 5.24 -14.14 4.13
C PRO A 179 6.67 -13.60 4.28
N ASP A 180 6.88 -12.67 5.21
CA ASP A 180 8.18 -12.11 5.59
C ASP A 180 8.91 -12.95 6.67
N ASN A 181 8.23 -13.95 7.22
CA ASN A 181 8.78 -14.93 8.16
C ASN A 181 8.36 -16.35 7.74
N ILE A 182 9.28 -17.32 7.87
CA ILE A 182 9.02 -18.74 7.62
C ILE A 182 9.50 -19.54 8.82
N ASN A 183 8.61 -20.41 9.34
CA ASN A 183 8.92 -21.33 10.42
C ASN A 183 9.17 -22.74 9.88
N ILE A 184 10.21 -23.40 10.38
CA ILE A 184 10.54 -24.81 10.10
C ILE A 184 10.61 -25.53 11.43
N VAL A 185 9.86 -26.63 11.56
CA VAL A 185 9.82 -27.43 12.79
C VAL A 185 10.75 -28.63 12.63
N ALA A 186 11.71 -28.78 13.54
CA ALA A 186 12.65 -29.88 13.61
C ALA A 186 12.38 -30.74 14.86
N ASP A 187 11.48 -31.73 14.74
CA ASP A 187 10.92 -32.51 15.86
C ASP A 187 11.46 -33.94 15.97
N ASN A 188 12.34 -34.37 15.05
CA ASN A 188 12.81 -35.75 14.95
C ASN A 188 14.34 -35.89 15.08
N GLY A 189 14.99 -34.95 15.79
CA GLY A 189 16.45 -34.94 15.98
C GLY A 189 17.22 -34.48 14.73
N PRO A 190 18.45 -34.97 14.49
CA PRO A 190 19.22 -34.60 13.31
C PRO A 190 18.56 -35.06 12.02
N GLY A 191 18.53 -34.20 11.00
CA GLY A 191 17.90 -34.51 9.73
C GLY A 191 17.62 -33.28 8.86
N THR A 192 16.92 -33.51 7.75
CA THR A 192 16.48 -32.47 6.82
C THR A 192 15.03 -32.10 7.07
N TYR A 193 14.78 -30.82 7.30
CA TYR A 193 13.45 -30.29 7.62
C TYR A 193 13.01 -29.27 6.58
N TYR A 194 11.73 -29.30 6.22
CA TYR A 194 11.17 -28.49 5.15
C TYR A 194 10.21 -27.44 5.72
N SER A 195 10.18 -26.26 5.10
CA SER A 195 9.14 -25.28 5.37
C SER A 195 7.78 -25.82 4.97
N GLN A 196 6.80 -25.64 5.86
CA GLN A 196 5.39 -25.97 5.55
C GLN A 196 4.76 -24.88 4.69
N GLU A 197 5.17 -23.63 4.92
CA GLU A 197 4.77 -22.46 4.15
C GLU A 197 5.73 -22.19 2.99
N THR A 198 5.24 -21.46 2.00
CA THR A 198 5.99 -21.04 0.81
C THR A 198 6.14 -19.53 0.80
N ALA A 199 7.35 -19.01 0.58
CA ALA A 199 7.57 -17.59 0.33
C ALA A 199 7.26 -17.27 -1.13
N SER A 200 6.22 -16.48 -1.38
CA SER A 200 5.95 -15.88 -2.68
C SER A 200 6.80 -14.63 -2.86
N VAL A 201 7.55 -14.56 -3.95
CA VAL A 201 8.38 -13.42 -4.35
C VAL A 201 7.85 -12.87 -5.67
N TYR A 202 7.26 -11.69 -5.60
CA TYR A 202 6.82 -10.93 -6.76
C TYR A 202 7.89 -9.92 -7.14
N ILE A 203 8.36 -9.96 -8.38
CA ILE A 203 9.30 -9.00 -8.95
C ILE A 203 8.63 -8.30 -10.11
N ASN A 204 8.79 -6.98 -10.18
CA ASN A 204 8.43 -6.18 -11.33
C ASN A 204 9.55 -5.16 -11.60
N SER A 205 10.05 -5.17 -12.83
CA SER A 205 11.17 -4.36 -13.27
C SER A 205 10.87 -3.75 -14.63
N ALA A 206 11.48 -2.59 -14.92
CA ALA A 206 11.32 -1.89 -16.18
C ALA A 206 11.72 -2.76 -17.40
N ASN A 207 12.69 -3.67 -17.22
CA ASN A 207 13.17 -4.58 -18.26
C ASN A 207 13.37 -6.00 -17.69
N ASN A 208 13.72 -6.96 -18.53
CA ASN A 208 13.96 -8.35 -18.12
C ASN A 208 15.42 -8.63 -17.71
N LYS A 209 16.28 -7.62 -17.64
CA LYS A 209 17.70 -7.74 -17.27
C LYS A 209 17.93 -7.55 -15.77
N TRP A 210 16.97 -7.92 -14.94
CA TRP A 210 17.14 -7.91 -13.50
C TRP A 210 17.83 -9.18 -12.99
N LEU A 211 18.53 -9.06 -11.88
CA LEU A 211 19.11 -10.18 -11.13
C LEU A 211 18.54 -10.20 -9.72
N LEU A 212 18.10 -11.37 -9.28
CA LEU A 212 17.75 -11.65 -7.89
C LEU A 212 18.88 -12.43 -7.23
N ASP A 213 19.55 -11.81 -6.29
CA ASP A 213 20.54 -12.43 -5.41
C ASP A 213 19.86 -12.92 -4.12
N ILE A 214 20.13 -14.15 -3.76
CA ILE A 214 19.58 -14.84 -2.60
C ILE A 214 20.75 -15.28 -1.73
N ARG A 215 20.75 -14.82 -0.48
CA ARG A 215 21.76 -15.14 0.55
C ARG A 215 21.08 -15.53 1.84
N ALA A 216 21.79 -16.23 2.71
CA ALA A 216 21.33 -16.46 4.07
C ALA A 216 22.39 -16.04 5.09
N THR A 217 21.93 -15.58 6.25
CA THR A 217 22.76 -15.54 7.45
C THR A 217 22.74 -16.92 8.13
N PRO A 218 23.73 -17.23 8.99
CA PRO A 218 23.61 -18.39 9.86
C PRO A 218 22.32 -18.32 10.69
N LEU A 219 21.78 -19.48 11.09
CA LEU A 219 20.75 -19.55 12.12
C LEU A 219 21.42 -19.67 13.49
N PHE A 220 21.16 -18.70 14.36
CA PHE A 220 21.73 -18.62 15.70
C PHE A 220 20.77 -19.21 16.73
N TYR A 221 21.29 -20.06 17.61
CA TYR A 221 20.54 -20.56 18.76
C TYR A 221 20.05 -19.41 19.64
N GLN A 222 18.80 -19.50 20.11
CA GLN A 222 18.15 -18.43 20.88
C GLN A 222 18.08 -18.71 22.39
N GLY A 223 18.67 -19.82 22.87
CA GLY A 223 18.77 -20.12 24.29
C GLY A 223 20.03 -19.55 24.95
N ASP A 224 20.19 -19.76 26.26
CA ASP A 224 21.23 -19.12 27.10
C ASP A 224 22.63 -19.75 26.98
N ASN A 225 22.96 -20.41 25.87
CA ASN A 225 24.27 -21.06 25.69
C ASN A 225 25.12 -20.36 24.64
N ASN A 226 26.16 -19.68 25.10
CA ASN A 226 27.10 -18.94 24.25
C ASN A 226 28.04 -19.84 23.42
N GLU A 227 28.09 -21.15 23.69
CA GLU A 227 28.88 -22.13 22.93
C GLU A 227 28.04 -22.90 21.90
N ALA A 228 26.77 -22.52 21.71
CA ALA A 228 25.90 -23.17 20.73
C ALA A 228 26.42 -22.98 19.30
N LEU A 229 26.61 -24.09 18.60
CA LEU A 229 26.98 -24.08 17.19
C LEU A 229 25.84 -23.53 16.35
N VAL A 230 26.19 -22.66 15.40
CA VAL A 230 25.24 -22.08 14.45
C VAL A 230 24.94 -23.07 13.33
N ILE A 231 23.75 -22.96 12.75
CA ILE A 231 23.46 -23.64 11.49
C ILE A 231 23.94 -22.72 10.37
N GLU A 232 25.05 -23.09 9.75
CA GLU A 232 25.68 -22.29 8.70
C GLU A 232 24.78 -22.13 7.46
N PRO A 233 24.91 -21.04 6.67
CA PRO A 233 24.17 -20.84 5.43
C PRO A 233 24.27 -22.01 4.45
N GLY A 234 25.37 -22.77 4.51
CA GLY A 234 25.55 -23.98 3.72
C GLY A 234 24.53 -25.09 3.98
N ASN A 235 23.94 -25.11 5.17
CA ASN A 235 22.90 -26.05 5.59
C ASN A 235 21.49 -25.50 5.39
N ILE A 236 21.35 -24.30 4.80
CA ILE A 236 20.07 -23.70 4.43
C ILE A 236 19.94 -23.81 2.91
N TYR A 237 18.83 -24.34 2.43
CA TYR A 237 18.62 -24.57 1.02
C TYR A 237 17.30 -23.96 0.57
N ILE A 238 17.30 -23.47 -0.67
CA ILE A 238 16.13 -22.89 -1.30
C ILE A 238 15.87 -23.56 -2.65
N SER A 239 14.59 -23.65 -3.03
CA SER A 239 14.18 -24.09 -4.35
C SER A 239 12.98 -23.29 -4.85
N THR A 240 12.87 -23.16 -6.18
CA THR A 240 11.66 -22.70 -6.87
C THR A 240 10.65 -23.81 -7.16
N ASP A 241 11.00 -25.06 -6.85
CA ASP A 241 10.17 -26.26 -7.02
C ASP A 241 10.14 -27.07 -5.70
N ARG A 242 8.95 -27.43 -5.24
CA ARG A 242 8.67 -27.95 -3.89
C ARG A 242 9.50 -29.15 -3.48
N LEU A 243 9.95 -29.97 -4.43
CA LEU A 243 10.59 -31.25 -4.13
C LEU A 243 11.87 -31.52 -4.93
N LYS A 244 12.38 -30.52 -5.65
CA LYS A 244 13.51 -30.71 -6.58
C LYS A 244 14.43 -29.51 -6.55
N ASN A 245 15.67 -29.71 -6.99
CA ASN A 245 16.62 -28.63 -7.31
C ASN A 245 16.95 -27.68 -6.16
N TYR A 246 16.89 -28.16 -4.92
CA TYR A 246 17.35 -27.40 -3.76
C TYR A 246 18.81 -27.00 -3.92
N ARG A 247 19.10 -25.72 -3.75
CA ARG A 247 20.45 -25.17 -3.78
C ARG A 247 20.81 -24.65 -2.39
N SER A 248 21.99 -25.02 -1.94
CA SER A 248 22.59 -24.51 -0.71
C SER A 248 22.82 -23.00 -0.83
N LEU A 249 22.64 -22.29 0.27
CA LEU A 249 22.94 -20.86 0.41
C LEU A 249 24.32 -20.63 1.04
N ALA A 250 25.24 -21.60 0.94
CA ALA A 250 26.67 -21.41 1.23
C ALA A 250 27.28 -20.24 0.45
N ASP A 251 26.86 -20.11 -0.81
CA ASP A 251 27.21 -19.03 -1.73
C ASP A 251 25.95 -18.28 -2.19
N VAL A 252 26.15 -17.16 -2.89
CA VAL A 252 25.05 -16.39 -3.47
C VAL A 252 24.33 -17.21 -4.54
N TYR A 253 23.05 -17.51 -4.32
CA TYR A 253 22.20 -18.08 -5.36
C TYR A 253 21.57 -16.96 -6.18
N ARG A 254 21.78 -16.99 -7.50
CA ARG A 254 21.35 -15.95 -8.43
C ARG A 254 20.31 -16.45 -9.42
N ILE A 255 19.20 -15.73 -9.55
CA ILE A 255 18.16 -15.93 -10.56
C ILE A 255 18.17 -14.75 -11.54
N SER A 256 18.20 -15.04 -12.84
CA SER A 256 18.16 -14.03 -13.91
C SER A 256 16.73 -13.82 -14.42
N GLY A 257 16.36 -12.55 -14.58
CA GLY A 257 15.07 -12.13 -15.14
C GLY A 257 14.87 -12.46 -16.61
N GLU A 258 15.94 -12.76 -17.36
CA GLU A 258 15.84 -13.09 -18.78
C GLU A 258 14.91 -14.29 -19.04
N ARG A 259 14.78 -15.18 -18.06
CA ARG A 259 13.92 -16.37 -18.13
C ARG A 259 12.47 -16.13 -17.71
N TYR A 260 12.18 -14.98 -17.09
CA TYR A 260 10.88 -14.68 -16.48
C TYR A 260 10.21 -13.42 -17.07
N GLY A 261 10.98 -12.57 -17.75
CA GLY A 261 10.51 -11.30 -18.29
C GLY A 261 10.53 -10.17 -17.26
N ASN A 262 9.77 -9.12 -17.52
CA ASN A 262 9.71 -7.93 -16.68
C ASN A 262 8.97 -8.17 -15.35
N VAL A 263 8.08 -9.18 -15.32
CA VAL A 263 7.28 -9.54 -14.15
C VAL A 263 7.50 -11.01 -13.83
N ALA A 264 7.84 -11.32 -12.58
CA ALA A 264 8.01 -12.70 -12.12
C ALA A 264 7.26 -12.96 -10.83
N ASN A 265 6.68 -14.15 -10.73
CA ASN A 265 6.12 -14.71 -9.50
C ASN A 265 6.89 -15.99 -9.18
N LEU A 266 7.75 -15.94 -8.18
CA LEU A 266 8.56 -17.08 -7.75
C LEU A 266 8.01 -17.61 -6.42
N ASN A 267 7.98 -18.92 -6.28
CA ASN A 267 7.62 -19.60 -5.04
C ASN A 267 8.87 -20.22 -4.46
N PHE A 268 9.28 -19.80 -3.27
CA PHE A 268 10.44 -20.33 -2.58
C PHE A 268 10.04 -21.34 -1.51
N TYR A 269 10.59 -22.54 -1.68
CA TYR A 269 10.54 -23.64 -0.72
C TYR A 269 11.88 -23.72 -0.03
N ILE A 270 11.87 -23.76 1.29
CA ILE A 270 13.09 -23.74 2.10
C ILE A 270 13.21 -25.08 2.80
N LYS A 271 14.44 -25.57 2.92
CA LYS A 271 14.77 -26.65 3.83
C LYS A 271 16.05 -26.35 4.58
N VAL A 272 16.20 -26.95 5.75
CA VAL A 272 17.37 -26.81 6.62
C VAL A 272 17.84 -28.19 7.03
N ASP A 273 19.14 -28.43 6.93
CA ASP A 273 19.79 -29.62 7.45
C ASP A 273 20.30 -29.31 8.88
N VAL A 274 19.90 -30.14 9.84
CA VAL A 274 20.25 -30.01 11.26
C VAL A 274 21.12 -31.21 11.67
N GLY A 275 22.35 -30.94 12.10
CA GLY A 275 23.29 -31.94 12.63
C GLY A 275 23.08 -32.33 14.10
N THR A 276 23.79 -33.36 14.54
CA THR A 276 23.84 -33.88 15.93
C THR A 276 24.42 -32.90 16.95
N GLU A 277 25.20 -31.95 16.46
CA GLU A 277 25.97 -30.99 17.22
C GLU A 277 25.16 -29.76 17.64
N HIS A 278 23.93 -29.61 17.13
CA HIS A 278 23.03 -28.51 17.48
C HIS A 278 22.15 -28.87 18.68
N PHE A 279 22.02 -27.93 19.61
CA PHE A 279 21.12 -28.07 20.75
C PHE A 279 19.65 -28.00 20.31
N ALA A 280 18.78 -28.68 21.05
CA ALA A 280 17.33 -28.53 20.89
C ALA A 280 16.87 -27.14 21.34
N GLY A 281 16.06 -26.47 20.51
CA GLY A 281 15.46 -25.17 20.80
C GLY A 281 15.34 -24.32 19.54
N ASP A 282 15.05 -23.03 19.73
CA ASP A 282 14.79 -22.12 18.62
C ASP A 282 16.09 -21.58 18.01
N TYR A 283 16.12 -21.51 16.67
CA TYR A 283 17.18 -20.86 15.91
C TYR A 283 16.59 -19.77 15.02
N LYS A 284 17.29 -18.65 14.88
CA LYS A 284 16.85 -17.52 14.03
C LYS A 284 17.96 -17.01 13.13
N GLY A 285 17.57 -16.63 11.92
CA GLY A 285 18.42 -15.97 10.94
C GLY A 285 17.57 -15.34 9.85
N GLN A 286 18.21 -14.91 8.76
CA GLN A 286 17.55 -14.18 7.67
C GLN A 286 17.94 -14.78 6.33
N ILE A 287 16.95 -14.88 5.44
CA ILE A 287 17.19 -14.99 4.00
C ILE A 287 17.09 -13.58 3.43
N ILE A 288 18.18 -13.14 2.81
CA ILE A 288 18.30 -11.80 2.23
C ILE A 288 18.09 -11.93 0.72
N LEU A 289 17.08 -11.22 0.23
CA LEU A 289 16.74 -11.15 -1.17
C LEU A 289 17.07 -9.75 -1.69
N THR A 290 17.84 -9.67 -2.77
CA THR A 290 18.22 -8.40 -3.39
C THR A 290 17.89 -8.45 -4.87
N VAL A 291 16.97 -7.57 -5.32
CA VAL A 291 16.72 -7.35 -6.74
C VAL A 291 17.56 -6.17 -7.22
N SER A 292 18.24 -6.36 -8.35
CA SER A 292 19.00 -5.30 -9.04
C SER A 292 18.57 -5.23 -10.50
N GLY A 293 18.34 -4.04 -11.02
CA GLY A 293 18.16 -3.82 -12.46
C GLY A 293 19.52 -3.63 -13.15
N GLN A 294 19.64 -4.08 -14.39
CA GLN A 294 20.72 -3.70 -15.30
C GLN A 294 20.26 -2.65 -16.31
#